data_AF-A0A370H759-F1
#
_entry.id   AF-A0A370H759-F1
#
_cell.length_a   1.000
_cell.length_b   1.000
_cell.length_c   1.000
_cell.angle_alpha   90.00
_cell.angle_beta   90.00
_cell.angle_gamma   90.00
#
_symmetry.space_group_name_H-M   'P 1'
#
loop_
_entity.id
_entity.type
_entity.pdbx_description
1 polymer ?
#
loop_
_entity_poly.entity_id
_entity_poly.type
_entity_poly.pdbx_seq_one_letter_code
_entity_poly.pdbx_strand_id
1 'polypeptide(L)'
;MPTCPEYRVRLFLSVDLVGSTAYKDGEGNSPDPRSPFPKWVEQTRLFYRDFPETLRHTFETQLIGASLGRDMPEPRVWKTLGDEIIFCTRLQDLRHLSVCVIAFLRTLKSYGEKLEALGGHLDVKGAAWIATFPAPNVTVPVSGAHAPQGDQPDESLELEADENPSRFDFLGKSIDTGFRVSRYSSHERFAITVELAYLLSNVSQQDTLPFNFSYHGRESMKGVIKGRPYPLLSIEADRNSSPGEVRSRERLLNRADSLPVWDFLQAFINQEGIERPILSGVRDPSTTDVLPSLYIEFRKAWEALVKENEQRSELEEQAAVAEDGGVVVDPDSLKAIEEAFNLMVSRVEGE
;
A
#
# COMPACT_ATOMS: atom_id res chain seq x y z
N MET A 1 5.33 8.17 25.17
CA MET A 1 6.59 7.89 24.44
C MET A 1 6.22 7.23 23.13
N PRO A 2 6.89 7.60 22.02
CA PRO A 2 6.67 6.96 20.73
C PRO A 2 7.03 5.47 20.82
N THR A 3 6.32 4.62 20.10
CA THR A 3 6.56 3.17 20.04
C THR A 3 7.02 2.79 18.64
N CYS A 4 8.04 1.93 18.53
CA CYS A 4 8.57 1.51 17.24
C CYS A 4 7.47 0.79 16.45
N PRO A 5 7.21 1.19 15.19
CA PRO A 5 6.14 0.55 14.45
C PRO A 5 6.43 -0.93 14.17
N GLU A 6 5.42 -1.78 14.36
CA GLU A 6 5.45 -3.19 14.02
C GLU A 6 5.62 -3.42 12.52
N TYR A 7 6.23 -4.55 12.16
CA TYR A 7 6.25 -5.01 10.78
C TYR A 7 4.83 -5.37 10.33
N ARG A 8 4.41 -4.84 9.18
CA ARG A 8 3.10 -5.15 8.62
C ARG A 8 3.13 -5.21 7.10
N VAL A 9 2.20 -5.99 6.56
CA VAL A 9 1.94 -6.10 5.12
C VAL A 9 0.57 -5.50 4.85
N ARG A 10 0.49 -4.55 3.93
CA ARG A 10 -0.77 -4.01 3.43
C ARG A 10 -1.08 -4.55 2.04
N LEU A 11 -2.33 -4.94 1.83
CA LEU A 11 -2.89 -5.29 0.53
C LEU A 11 -3.53 -4.06 -0.08
N PHE A 12 -3.21 -3.80 -1.34
CA PHE A 12 -3.84 -2.78 -2.17
C PHE A 12 -4.64 -3.45 -3.26
N LEU A 13 -5.89 -3.04 -3.40
CA LEU A 13 -6.82 -3.54 -4.42
C LEU A 13 -7.29 -2.35 -5.25
N SER A 14 -7.10 -2.40 -6.55
CA SER A 14 -7.50 -1.36 -7.49
C SER A 14 -8.64 -1.85 -8.37
N VAL A 15 -9.63 -0.99 -8.59
CA VAL A 15 -10.67 -1.15 -9.59
C VAL A 15 -10.78 0.12 -10.44
N ASP A 16 -10.83 -0.06 -11.76
CA ASP A 16 -10.88 1.02 -12.76
C ASP A 16 -12.07 0.77 -13.70
N LEU A 17 -12.82 1.83 -14.00
CA LEU A 17 -13.92 1.80 -14.98
C LEU A 17 -13.40 1.81 -16.42
N VAL A 18 -13.48 0.65 -17.08
CA VAL A 18 -13.12 0.50 -18.48
C VAL A 18 -14.19 1.13 -19.37
N GLY A 19 -13.73 1.82 -20.43
CA GLY A 19 -14.60 2.47 -21.41
C GLY A 19 -15.15 3.83 -20.95
N SER A 20 -14.77 4.32 -19.76
CA SER A 20 -15.31 5.55 -19.19
C SER A 20 -15.12 6.78 -20.08
N THR A 21 -13.94 6.92 -20.72
CA THR A 21 -13.65 8.04 -21.63
C THR A 21 -14.54 8.00 -22.86
N ALA A 22 -14.62 6.84 -23.53
CA ALA A 22 -15.46 6.67 -24.70
C ALA A 22 -16.95 6.87 -24.37
N TYR A 23 -17.39 6.44 -23.18
CA TYR A 23 -18.75 6.65 -22.72
C TYR A 23 -19.04 8.14 -22.45
N LYS A 24 -18.11 8.87 -21.84
CA LYS A 24 -18.22 10.32 -21.61
C LYS A 24 -18.31 11.11 -22.91
N ASP A 25 -17.55 10.72 -23.93
CA ASP A 25 -17.55 11.40 -25.24
C ASP A 25 -18.75 10.99 -26.13
N GLY A 26 -19.35 9.83 -25.84
CA GLY A 26 -20.47 9.25 -26.59
C GLY A 26 -21.81 9.37 -25.87
N GLU A 27 -22.50 8.23 -25.72
CA GLU A 27 -23.87 8.19 -25.20
C GLU A 27 -23.99 8.76 -23.78
N GLY A 28 -22.95 8.62 -22.96
CA GLY A 28 -22.93 9.10 -21.58
C GLY A 28 -23.07 10.61 -21.46
N ASN A 29 -22.72 11.39 -22.49
CA ASN A 29 -22.92 12.84 -22.50
C ASN A 29 -24.37 13.28 -22.73
N SER A 30 -25.25 12.33 -23.09
CA SER A 30 -26.65 12.63 -23.35
C SER A 30 -27.38 13.01 -22.06
N PRO A 31 -28.39 13.90 -22.12
CA PRO A 31 -29.25 14.21 -20.99
C PRO A 31 -29.93 12.95 -20.42
N ASP A 32 -29.95 12.81 -19.09
CA ASP A 32 -30.80 11.81 -18.41
C ASP A 32 -32.13 12.48 -18.01
N PRO A 33 -33.29 12.01 -18.50
CA PRO A 33 -34.59 12.55 -18.10
C PRO A 33 -34.85 12.54 -16.58
N ARG A 34 -34.09 11.74 -15.81
CA ARG A 34 -34.23 11.56 -14.36
C ARG A 34 -33.16 12.27 -13.54
N SER A 35 -32.16 12.90 -14.17
CA SER A 35 -31.09 13.62 -13.48
C SER A 35 -30.80 14.96 -14.14
N PRO A 36 -30.48 16.02 -13.37
CA PRO A 36 -29.96 17.26 -13.95
C PRO A 36 -28.57 17.09 -14.59
N PHE A 37 -27.92 15.94 -14.44
CA PHE A 37 -26.58 15.66 -14.97
C PHE A 37 -26.64 14.70 -16.17
N PRO A 38 -25.61 14.71 -17.05
CA PRO A 38 -25.46 13.69 -18.09
C PRO A 38 -25.40 12.28 -17.49
N LYS A 39 -25.82 11.28 -18.28
CA LYS A 39 -25.82 9.87 -17.85
C LYS A 39 -24.48 9.41 -17.27
N TRP A 40 -23.34 9.87 -17.80
CA TRP A 40 -22.01 9.48 -17.31
C TRP A 40 -21.77 9.90 -15.86
N VAL A 41 -22.28 11.06 -15.44
CA VAL A 41 -22.10 11.54 -14.06
C VAL A 41 -22.80 10.63 -13.08
N GLU A 42 -24.04 10.22 -13.39
CA GLU A 42 -24.80 9.32 -12.54
C GLU A 42 -24.14 7.94 -12.46
N GLN A 43 -23.70 7.37 -13.60
CA GLN A 43 -23.00 6.09 -13.60
C GLN A 43 -21.69 6.13 -12.80
N THR A 44 -20.89 7.20 -12.94
CA THR A 44 -19.67 7.37 -12.15
C THR A 44 -19.97 7.53 -10.65
N ARG A 45 -21.01 8.27 -10.26
CA ARG A 45 -21.44 8.38 -8.85
C ARG A 45 -21.89 7.05 -8.27
N LEU A 46 -22.67 6.28 -9.05
CA LEU A 46 -23.08 4.93 -8.67
C LEU A 46 -21.86 4.02 -8.48
N PHE A 47 -20.84 4.12 -9.32
CA PHE A 47 -19.59 3.37 -9.14
C PHE A 47 -18.88 3.69 -7.83
N TYR A 48 -18.68 4.98 -7.54
CA TYR A 48 -18.01 5.42 -6.31
C TYR A 48 -18.76 5.08 -5.02
N ARG A 49 -20.07 4.84 -5.09
CA ARG A 49 -20.89 4.44 -3.94
C ARG A 49 -21.08 2.92 -3.85
N ASP A 50 -21.55 2.32 -4.93
CA ASP A 50 -22.04 0.95 -4.94
C ASP A 50 -20.89 -0.07 -4.93
N PHE A 51 -19.74 0.21 -5.58
CA PHE A 51 -18.65 -0.75 -5.62
C PHE A 51 -18.03 -0.99 -4.23
N PRO A 52 -17.65 0.05 -3.45
CA PRO A 52 -17.18 -0.14 -2.08
C PRO A 52 -18.18 -0.88 -1.18
N GLU A 53 -19.48 -0.56 -1.28
CA GLU A 53 -20.52 -1.22 -0.50
C GLU A 53 -20.65 -2.71 -0.86
N THR A 54 -20.62 -3.02 -2.16
CA THR A 54 -20.66 -4.40 -2.66
C THR A 54 -19.43 -5.18 -2.20
N LEU A 55 -18.24 -4.56 -2.23
CA LEU A 55 -17.00 -5.17 -1.74
C LEU A 55 -17.09 -5.52 -0.27
N ARG A 56 -17.54 -4.58 0.57
CA ARG A 56 -17.73 -4.79 2.01
C ARG A 56 -18.65 -5.98 2.28
N HIS A 57 -19.81 -6.01 1.64
CA HIS A 57 -20.77 -7.10 1.84
C HIS A 57 -20.23 -8.47 1.36
N THR A 58 -19.50 -8.46 0.24
CA THR A 58 -18.87 -9.67 -0.29
C THR A 58 -17.77 -10.18 0.65
N PHE A 59 -16.97 -9.27 1.20
CA PHE A 59 -15.93 -9.57 2.19
C PHE A 59 -16.53 -10.19 3.45
N GLU A 60 -17.55 -9.57 4.06
CA GLU A 60 -18.25 -10.10 5.22
C GLU A 60 -18.78 -11.54 4.97
N THR A 61 -19.34 -11.76 3.78
CA THR A 61 -19.84 -13.09 3.38
C THR A 61 -18.70 -14.10 3.23
N GLN A 62 -17.55 -13.70 2.65
CA GLN A 62 -16.37 -14.57 2.55
C GLN A 62 -15.76 -14.88 3.90
N LEU A 63 -15.74 -13.90 4.80
CA LEU A 63 -15.21 -14.03 6.15
C LEU A 63 -15.98 -15.07 6.96
N ILE A 64 -17.32 -15.00 6.91
CA ILE A 64 -18.21 -15.98 7.53
C ILE A 64 -18.01 -17.37 6.90
N GLY A 65 -17.94 -17.46 5.58
CA GLY A 65 -17.73 -18.72 4.87
C GLY A 65 -16.39 -19.39 5.19
N ALA A 66 -15.33 -18.59 5.39
CA ALA A 66 -14.00 -19.05 5.77
C ALA A 66 -13.86 -19.37 7.27
N SER A 67 -14.91 -19.19 8.07
CA SER A 67 -14.88 -19.36 9.54
C SER A 67 -13.78 -18.55 10.23
N LEU A 68 -13.45 -17.38 9.69
CA LEU A 68 -12.52 -16.44 10.32
C LEU A 68 -13.28 -15.52 11.30
N GLY A 69 -12.55 -14.94 12.27
CA GLY A 69 -13.13 -14.00 13.23
C GLY A 69 -13.75 -12.79 12.54
N ARG A 70 -14.78 -12.18 13.14
CA ARG A 70 -15.42 -10.97 12.58
C ARG A 70 -14.56 -9.72 12.64
N ASP A 71 -13.45 -9.78 13.39
CA ASP A 71 -12.56 -8.64 13.65
C ASP A 71 -11.43 -8.52 12.61
N MET A 72 -11.50 -9.27 11.50
CA MET A 72 -10.50 -9.14 10.43
C MET A 72 -10.66 -7.79 9.71
N PRO A 73 -9.56 -7.04 9.50
CA PRO A 73 -9.61 -5.73 8.84
C PRO A 73 -10.13 -5.79 7.39
N GLU A 74 -11.28 -5.16 7.13
CA GLU A 74 -11.84 -5.09 5.77
C GLU A 74 -11.03 -4.16 4.83
N PRO A 75 -11.03 -4.40 3.51
CA PRO A 75 -10.55 -3.44 2.52
C PRO A 75 -11.32 -2.11 2.59
N ARG A 76 -10.61 -1.02 2.90
CA ARG A 76 -11.16 0.35 2.97
C ARG A 76 -10.66 1.20 1.83
N VAL A 77 -11.45 2.17 1.38
CA VAL A 77 -11.01 3.12 0.33
C VAL A 77 -9.80 3.90 0.83
N TRP A 78 -8.68 3.78 0.13
CA TRP A 78 -7.50 4.61 0.29
C TRP A 78 -7.68 5.90 -0.50
N LYS A 79 -7.71 5.83 -1.83
CA LYS A 79 -7.86 7.01 -2.67
C LYS A 79 -8.53 6.70 -3.99
N THR A 80 -8.95 7.75 -4.67
CA THR A 80 -9.53 7.69 -6.00
C THR A 80 -8.61 8.41 -6.99
N LEU A 81 -8.44 7.85 -8.18
CA LEU A 81 -7.61 8.39 -9.25
C LEU A 81 -8.43 8.47 -10.54
N GLY A 82 -9.09 9.60 -10.78
CA GLY A 82 -9.93 9.79 -11.97
C GLY A 82 -11.21 8.95 -11.93
N ASP A 83 -11.16 7.75 -12.49
CA ASP A 83 -12.21 6.72 -12.55
C ASP A 83 -11.79 5.40 -11.90
N GLU A 84 -10.67 5.41 -11.15
CA GLU A 84 -10.15 4.31 -10.37
C GLU A 84 -10.44 4.51 -8.86
N ILE A 85 -10.78 3.43 -8.17
CA ILE A 85 -10.85 3.35 -6.70
C ILE A 85 -9.77 2.38 -6.23
N ILE A 86 -8.96 2.82 -5.27
CA ILE A 86 -7.94 1.98 -4.65
C ILE A 86 -8.33 1.76 -3.19
N PHE A 87 -8.34 0.50 -2.78
CA PHE A 87 -8.57 0.06 -1.42
C PHE A 87 -7.26 -0.36 -0.77
N CYS A 88 -7.22 -0.29 0.55
CA CYS A 88 -6.11 -0.73 1.39
C CYS A 88 -6.65 -1.51 2.61
N THR A 89 -5.94 -2.55 3.03
CA THR A 89 -6.14 -3.21 4.32
C THR A 89 -4.84 -3.82 4.85
N ARG A 90 -4.66 -3.82 6.18
CA ARG A 90 -3.59 -4.58 6.84
C ARG A 90 -3.93 -6.06 6.83
N LEU A 91 -3.01 -6.86 6.28
CA LEU A 91 -3.10 -8.31 6.31
C LEU A 91 -2.68 -8.84 7.68
N GLN A 92 -3.35 -9.89 8.14
CA GLN A 92 -3.06 -10.56 9.41
C GLN A 92 -2.45 -11.94 9.17
N ASP A 93 -3.03 -12.72 8.24
CA ASP A 93 -2.54 -14.04 7.86
C ASP A 93 -2.85 -14.34 6.37
N LEU A 94 -2.37 -15.49 5.89
CA LEU A 94 -2.62 -15.95 4.52
C LEU A 94 -4.10 -16.24 4.21
N ARG A 95 -4.91 -16.61 5.22
CA ARG A 95 -6.34 -16.86 5.02
C ARG A 95 -7.09 -15.54 4.82
N HIS A 96 -6.72 -14.51 5.59
CA HIS A 96 -7.21 -13.15 5.43
C HIS A 96 -6.94 -12.63 4.02
N LEU A 97 -5.70 -12.78 3.54
CA LEU A 97 -5.32 -12.42 2.18
C LEU A 97 -6.24 -13.08 1.15
N SER A 98 -6.49 -14.37 1.32
CA SER A 98 -7.34 -15.15 0.40
C SER A 98 -8.78 -14.66 0.40
N VAL A 99 -9.34 -14.40 1.58
CA VAL A 99 -10.68 -13.83 1.74
C VAL A 99 -10.79 -12.48 1.04
N CYS A 100 -9.82 -11.57 1.23
CA CYS A 100 -9.79 -10.26 0.58
C CYS A 100 -9.77 -10.37 -0.94
N VAL A 101 -8.87 -11.20 -1.50
CA VAL A 101 -8.72 -11.36 -2.95
C VAL A 101 -9.95 -12.03 -3.56
N ILE A 102 -10.49 -13.08 -2.93
CA ILE A 102 -11.70 -13.77 -3.40
C ILE A 102 -12.90 -12.82 -3.36
N ALA A 103 -13.07 -12.05 -2.28
CA ALA A 103 -14.13 -11.07 -2.17
C ALA A 103 -14.03 -10.03 -3.30
N PHE A 104 -12.84 -9.50 -3.54
CA PHE A 104 -12.61 -8.53 -4.60
C PHE A 104 -12.91 -9.08 -6.00
N LEU A 105 -12.43 -10.29 -6.32
CA LEU A 105 -12.70 -10.95 -7.60
C LEU A 105 -14.20 -11.19 -7.81
N ARG A 106 -14.93 -11.60 -6.76
CA ARG A 106 -16.38 -11.78 -6.81
C ARG A 106 -17.11 -10.47 -7.01
N THR A 107 -16.68 -9.40 -6.35
CA THR A 107 -17.24 -8.05 -6.54
C THR A 107 -16.97 -7.53 -7.95
N LEU A 108 -15.77 -7.71 -8.50
CA LEU A 108 -15.47 -7.36 -9.89
C LEU A 108 -16.39 -8.09 -10.87
N LYS A 109 -16.63 -9.40 -10.63
CA LYS A 109 -17.53 -10.20 -11.45
C LYS A 109 -18.98 -9.68 -11.38
N SER A 110 -19.55 -9.60 -10.17
CA SER A 110 -20.94 -9.19 -10.00
C SER A 110 -21.20 -7.75 -10.46
N TYR A 111 -20.23 -6.86 -10.25
CA TYR A 111 -20.34 -5.47 -10.71
C TYR A 111 -20.22 -5.39 -12.23
N GLY A 112 -19.32 -6.16 -12.86
CA GLY A 112 -19.23 -6.27 -14.31
C GLY A 112 -20.53 -6.79 -14.93
N GLU A 113 -21.12 -7.85 -14.37
CA GLU A 113 -22.42 -8.40 -14.80
C GLU A 113 -23.54 -7.35 -14.67
N LYS A 114 -23.52 -6.53 -13.61
CA LYS A 114 -24.46 -5.41 -13.43
C LYS A 114 -24.29 -4.34 -14.52
N LEU A 115 -23.05 -3.98 -14.87
CA LEU A 115 -22.79 -2.99 -15.92
C LEU A 115 -23.20 -3.50 -17.31
N GLU A 116 -22.96 -4.78 -17.59
CA GLU A 116 -23.42 -5.42 -18.83
C GLU A 116 -24.95 -5.35 -18.96
N ALA A 117 -25.67 -5.67 -17.88
CA ALA A 117 -27.13 -5.58 -17.84
C ALA A 117 -27.66 -4.14 -18.02
N LEU A 118 -26.84 -3.11 -17.77
CA LEU A 118 -27.17 -1.70 -17.96
C LEU A 118 -26.83 -1.17 -19.37
N GLY A 119 -26.32 -2.02 -20.26
CA GLY A 119 -26.08 -1.70 -21.68
C GLY A 119 -24.68 -2.02 -22.19
N GLY A 120 -23.77 -2.55 -21.36
CA GLY A 120 -22.46 -3.05 -21.80
C GLY A 120 -21.48 -1.99 -22.32
N HIS A 121 -21.76 -0.70 -22.07
CA HIS A 121 -20.87 0.40 -22.48
C HIS A 121 -19.70 0.64 -21.52
N LEU A 122 -19.83 0.15 -20.29
CA LEU A 122 -18.86 0.28 -19.23
C LEU A 122 -18.56 -1.10 -18.67
N ASP A 123 -17.37 -1.23 -18.10
CA ASP A 123 -16.94 -2.43 -17.40
C ASP A 123 -15.99 -2.04 -16.28
N VAL A 124 -15.55 -3.01 -15.49
CA VAL A 124 -14.49 -2.84 -14.50
C VAL A 124 -13.29 -3.71 -14.85
N LYS A 125 -12.09 -3.24 -14.54
CA LYS A 125 -10.89 -4.09 -14.46
C LYS A 125 -10.28 -3.90 -13.09
N GLY A 126 -9.43 -4.84 -12.67
CA GLY A 126 -8.81 -4.73 -11.35
C GLY A 126 -7.37 -5.19 -11.33
N ALA A 127 -6.65 -4.72 -10.33
CA ALA A 127 -5.30 -5.13 -10.03
C ALA A 127 -5.08 -5.19 -8.53
N ALA A 128 -4.02 -5.88 -8.11
CA ALA A 128 -3.63 -5.90 -6.71
C ALA A 128 -2.13 -6.02 -6.51
N TRP A 129 -1.67 -5.49 -5.39
CA TRP A 129 -0.30 -5.60 -4.95
C TRP A 129 -0.23 -5.57 -3.43
N ILE A 130 0.92 -5.94 -2.90
CA ILE A 130 1.22 -5.81 -1.48
C ILE A 130 2.44 -4.93 -1.28
N ALA A 131 2.52 -4.31 -0.11
CA ALA A 131 3.69 -3.56 0.31
C ALA A 131 3.94 -3.78 1.81
N THR A 132 5.22 -3.83 2.18
CA THR A 132 5.69 -3.96 3.55
C THR A 132 6.00 -2.58 4.15
N PHE A 133 5.61 -2.40 5.41
CA PHE A 133 5.77 -1.16 6.18
C PHE A 133 6.32 -1.50 7.57
N PRO A 134 6.99 -0.54 8.23
CA PRO A 134 7.35 0.83 7.80
C PRO A 134 8.61 0.90 6.91
N ALA A 135 9.13 -0.25 6.47
CA ALA A 135 10.23 -0.33 5.52
C ALA A 135 9.98 -1.50 4.55
N PRO A 136 10.35 -1.36 3.26
CA PRO A 136 10.97 -0.18 2.64
C PRO A 136 9.96 0.87 2.17
N ASN A 137 8.66 0.67 2.41
CA ASN A 137 7.61 1.63 2.08
C ASN A 137 7.23 2.43 3.33
N VAL A 138 6.88 3.70 3.13
CA VAL A 138 6.61 4.65 4.20
C VAL A 138 5.18 5.15 4.14
N THR A 139 4.63 5.39 5.32
CA THR A 139 3.31 6.02 5.51
C THR A 139 3.50 7.51 5.73
N VAL A 140 2.76 8.34 5.00
CA VAL A 140 2.86 9.80 5.08
C VAL A 140 1.48 10.36 5.41
N PRO A 141 1.32 11.11 6.52
CA PRO A 141 0.06 11.77 6.83
C PRO A 141 -0.28 12.83 5.78
N VAL A 142 -1.53 12.83 5.31
CA VAL A 142 -2.10 13.87 4.45
C VAL A 142 -2.94 14.81 5.31
N SER A 143 -3.06 16.09 4.91
CA SER A 143 -3.73 17.16 5.67
C SER A 143 -4.93 16.68 6.50
N GLY A 144 -4.82 16.80 7.83
CA GLY A 144 -5.84 16.39 8.79
C GLY A 144 -5.60 15.04 9.48
N ALA A 145 -4.60 14.24 9.07
CA ALA A 145 -4.09 13.09 9.85
C ALA A 145 -3.33 13.54 11.11
N HIS A 146 -3.20 12.68 12.13
CA HIS A 146 -2.25 12.97 13.20
C HIS A 146 -0.84 12.99 12.62
N ALA A 147 -0.19 14.15 12.72
CA ALA A 147 1.24 14.22 12.52
C ALA A 147 1.91 13.54 13.73
N PRO A 148 2.95 12.73 13.51
CA PRO A 148 3.66 12.12 14.62
C PRO A 148 4.22 13.20 15.56
N GLN A 149 4.40 12.87 16.84
CA GLN A 149 5.12 13.73 17.77
C GLN A 149 6.62 13.71 17.38
N GLY A 150 7.03 14.62 16.51
CA GLY A 150 8.37 14.69 15.92
C GLY A 150 8.43 14.15 14.49
N ASP A 151 9.65 14.07 13.93
CA ASP A 151 9.89 13.70 12.53
C ASP A 151 9.86 12.18 12.25
N GLN A 152 9.47 11.36 13.24
CA GLN A 152 9.61 9.91 13.20
C GLN A 152 8.25 9.19 13.13
N PRO A 153 8.06 8.19 12.25
CA PRO A 153 6.85 7.38 12.27
C PRO A 153 6.80 6.53 13.53
N ASP A 154 5.64 6.41 14.16
CA ASP A 154 5.40 5.57 15.32
C ASP A 154 4.24 4.56 15.08
N GLU A 155 4.04 3.65 16.01
CA GLU A 155 2.95 2.65 15.90
C GLU A 155 1.57 3.32 15.82
N SER A 156 1.37 4.46 16.49
CA SER A 156 0.06 5.13 16.50
C SER A 156 -0.33 5.65 15.13
N LEU A 157 0.64 6.21 14.39
CA LEU A 157 0.49 6.65 13.02
C LEU A 157 0.10 5.49 12.09
N GLU A 158 0.76 4.35 12.27
CA GLU A 158 0.54 3.20 11.41
C GLU A 158 -0.81 2.50 11.69
N LEU A 159 -1.25 2.47 12.95
CA LEU A 159 -2.59 2.02 13.31
C LEU A 159 -3.66 2.96 12.74
N GLU A 160 -3.46 4.28 12.82
CA GLU A 160 -4.39 5.24 12.21
C GLU A 160 -4.46 5.06 10.68
N ALA A 161 -3.35 4.75 10.03
CA ALA A 161 -3.30 4.47 8.60
C ALA A 161 -3.95 3.13 8.21
N ASP A 162 -3.94 2.14 9.10
CA ASP A 162 -4.68 0.88 8.91
C ASP A 162 -6.20 1.10 9.02
N GLU A 163 -6.64 1.94 9.96
CA GLU A 163 -8.06 2.25 10.18
C GLU A 163 -8.63 3.24 9.17
N ASN A 164 -7.86 4.27 8.82
CA ASN A 164 -8.28 5.40 8.00
C ASN A 164 -7.29 5.68 6.86
N PRO A 165 -7.07 4.72 5.94
CA PRO A 165 -6.03 4.84 4.91
C PRO A 165 -6.19 6.08 4.03
N SER A 166 -7.40 6.62 3.85
CA SER A 166 -7.66 7.83 3.07
C SER A 166 -7.08 9.12 3.65
N ARG A 167 -6.64 9.11 4.90
CA ARG A 167 -5.93 10.22 5.55
C ARG A 167 -4.43 10.15 5.35
N PHE A 168 -3.93 9.13 4.64
CA PHE A 168 -2.51 8.89 4.42
C PHE A 168 -2.19 8.68 2.95
N ASP A 169 -0.94 8.97 2.60
CA ASP A 169 -0.32 8.48 1.38
C ASP A 169 0.69 7.40 1.73
N PHE A 170 0.87 6.46 0.82
CA PHE A 170 1.80 5.36 0.96
C PHE A 170 2.81 5.47 -0.17
N LEU A 171 4.09 5.58 0.18
CA LEU A 171 5.16 5.80 -0.77
C LEU A 171 6.19 4.68 -0.69
N GLY A 172 6.75 4.29 -1.84
CA GLY A 172 7.83 3.31 -1.88
C GLY A 172 7.79 2.46 -3.13
N LYS A 173 8.84 1.64 -3.28
CA LYS A 173 9.06 0.85 -4.50
C LYS A 173 7.95 -0.16 -4.77
N SER A 174 7.35 -0.74 -3.72
CA SER A 174 6.26 -1.70 -3.86
C SER A 174 4.99 -1.00 -4.35
N ILE A 175 4.74 0.23 -3.89
CA ILE A 175 3.61 1.05 -4.34
C ILE A 175 3.79 1.44 -5.81
N ASP A 176 4.97 1.94 -6.19
CA ASP A 176 5.30 2.28 -7.58
C ASP A 176 5.18 1.07 -8.51
N THR A 177 5.61 -0.11 -8.04
CA THR A 177 5.50 -1.36 -8.79
C THR A 177 4.04 -1.76 -8.98
N GLY A 178 3.22 -1.64 -7.93
CA GLY A 178 1.78 -1.87 -8.00
C GLY A 178 1.07 -1.05 -9.07
N PHE A 179 1.32 0.26 -9.09
CA PHE A 179 0.78 1.18 -10.12
C PHE A 179 1.25 0.88 -11.55
N ARG A 180 2.40 0.23 -11.71
CA ARG A 180 2.90 -0.15 -13.04
C ARG A 180 2.31 -1.47 -13.49
N VAL A 181 2.23 -2.44 -12.58
CA VAL A 181 1.58 -3.73 -12.83
C VAL A 181 0.09 -3.56 -13.11
N SER A 182 -0.58 -2.61 -12.46
CA SER A 182 -2.02 -2.37 -12.68
C SER A 182 -2.36 -2.01 -14.13
N ARG A 183 -1.42 -1.45 -14.90
CA ARG A 183 -1.59 -1.14 -16.33
C ARG A 183 -1.76 -2.38 -17.21
N TYR A 184 -1.35 -3.55 -16.72
CA TYR A 184 -1.50 -4.82 -17.41
C TYR A 184 -2.82 -5.52 -17.07
N SER A 185 -3.66 -4.90 -16.24
CA SER A 185 -5.02 -5.38 -15.98
C SER A 185 -5.91 -5.18 -17.21
N SER A 186 -6.90 -6.05 -17.32
CA SER A 186 -7.96 -5.94 -18.33
C SER A 186 -9.25 -6.50 -17.73
N HIS A 187 -10.35 -6.46 -18.48
CA HIS A 187 -11.60 -7.07 -18.04
C HIS A 187 -11.43 -8.55 -17.63
N GLU A 188 -10.60 -9.30 -18.35
CA GLU A 188 -10.39 -10.74 -18.10
C GLU A 188 -9.20 -11.04 -17.18
N ARG A 189 -8.33 -10.05 -16.93
CA ARG A 189 -7.05 -10.23 -16.22
C ARG A 189 -7.01 -9.34 -14.99
N PHE A 190 -7.06 -9.98 -13.83
CA PHE A 190 -6.77 -9.32 -12.56
C PHE A 190 -5.25 -9.31 -12.36
N ALA A 191 -4.60 -8.20 -12.69
CA ALA A 191 -3.14 -8.10 -12.65
C ALA A 191 -2.62 -8.11 -11.20
N ILE A 192 -1.56 -8.88 -10.93
CA ILE A 192 -0.99 -8.99 -9.59
C ILE A 192 0.54 -8.89 -9.60
N THR A 193 1.13 -8.35 -8.54
CA THR A 193 2.59 -8.33 -8.38
C THR A 193 3.13 -9.72 -8.03
N VAL A 194 4.43 -9.93 -8.27
CA VAL A 194 5.19 -11.15 -7.94
C VAL A 194 5.05 -11.50 -6.46
N GLU A 195 5.17 -10.51 -5.57
CA GLU A 195 5.08 -10.68 -4.13
C GLU A 195 3.69 -11.18 -3.71
N LEU A 196 2.62 -10.64 -4.31
CA LEU A 196 1.26 -11.09 -4.07
C LEU A 196 1.01 -12.50 -4.63
N ALA A 197 1.47 -12.76 -5.85
CA ALA A 197 1.38 -14.08 -6.48
C ALA A 197 2.12 -15.16 -5.67
N TYR A 198 3.26 -14.80 -5.07
CA TYR A 198 4.03 -15.69 -4.21
C TYR A 198 3.23 -16.07 -2.95
N LEU A 199 2.59 -15.11 -2.28
CA LEU A 199 1.76 -15.40 -1.11
C LEU A 199 0.50 -16.19 -1.46
N LEU A 200 -0.18 -15.85 -2.56
CA LEU A 200 -1.37 -16.59 -2.99
C LEU A 200 -1.03 -18.01 -3.47
N SER A 201 0.11 -18.21 -4.13
CA SER A 201 0.54 -19.56 -4.52
C SER A 201 0.90 -20.41 -3.29
N ASN A 202 1.43 -19.81 -2.21
CA ASN A 202 1.57 -20.50 -0.92
C ASN A 202 0.21 -20.95 -0.35
N VAL A 203 -0.81 -20.09 -0.39
CA VAL A 203 -2.17 -20.47 0.02
C VAL A 203 -2.65 -21.66 -0.80
N SER A 204 -2.50 -21.60 -2.12
CA SER A 204 -3.03 -22.64 -3.02
C SER A 204 -2.43 -24.04 -2.80
N GLN A 205 -1.29 -24.12 -2.11
CA GLN A 205 -0.69 -25.39 -1.71
C GLN A 205 -1.30 -25.95 -0.41
N GLN A 206 -1.95 -25.10 0.40
CA GLN A 206 -2.60 -25.46 1.66
C GLN A 206 -4.10 -25.68 1.48
N ASP A 207 -4.72 -24.78 0.71
CA ASP A 207 -6.15 -24.71 0.45
C ASP A 207 -6.43 -24.58 -1.04
N THR A 208 -7.62 -25.00 -1.47
CA THR A 208 -8.04 -24.80 -2.86
C THR A 208 -8.50 -23.36 -3.08
N LEU A 209 -7.73 -22.58 -3.84
CA LEU A 209 -8.17 -21.28 -4.33
C LEU A 209 -9.17 -21.45 -5.49
N PRO A 210 -10.22 -20.62 -5.58
CA PRO A 210 -11.25 -20.74 -6.62
C PRO A 210 -10.81 -20.12 -7.96
N PHE A 211 -9.50 -19.96 -8.18
CA PHE A 211 -8.94 -19.30 -9.35
C PHE A 211 -7.56 -19.85 -9.72
N ASN A 212 -7.15 -19.61 -10.97
CA ASN A 212 -5.84 -19.98 -11.47
C ASN A 212 -4.98 -18.74 -11.73
N PHE A 213 -3.66 -18.94 -11.72
CA PHE A 213 -2.71 -17.95 -12.18
C PHE A 213 -2.50 -18.09 -13.69
N SER A 214 -2.19 -16.98 -14.34
CA SER A 214 -1.69 -16.96 -15.71
C SER A 214 -0.38 -16.18 -15.75
N TYR A 215 0.55 -16.66 -16.56
CA TYR A 215 1.84 -16.01 -16.78
C TYR A 215 1.92 -15.47 -18.21
N HIS A 216 2.22 -14.18 -18.34
CA HIS A 216 2.19 -13.45 -19.61
C HIS A 216 3.58 -13.01 -20.08
N GLY A 217 4.64 -13.69 -19.63
CA GLY A 217 6.01 -13.32 -19.94
C GLY A 217 6.58 -12.26 -18.99
N ARG A 218 7.52 -11.45 -19.48
CA ARG A 218 8.21 -10.41 -18.69
C ARG A 218 8.34 -9.13 -19.49
N GLU A 219 8.19 -8.00 -18.83
CA GLU A 219 8.40 -6.69 -19.43
C GLU A 219 9.27 -5.78 -18.54
N SER A 220 10.12 -4.99 -19.18
CA SER A 220 10.91 -3.98 -18.49
C SER A 220 10.05 -2.78 -18.13
N MET A 221 9.91 -2.51 -16.85
CA MET A 221 9.19 -1.33 -16.34
C MET A 221 10.16 -0.35 -15.72
N LYS A 222 10.10 0.93 -16.13
CA LYS A 222 10.96 1.99 -15.58
C LYS A 222 10.86 2.01 -14.05
N GLY A 223 11.99 2.01 -13.34
CA GLY A 223 11.98 2.10 -11.87
C GLY A 223 11.58 0.82 -11.12
N VAL A 224 11.17 -0.25 -11.80
CA VAL A 224 10.91 -1.58 -11.19
C VAL A 224 12.15 -2.43 -11.39
N ILE A 225 12.65 -3.09 -10.33
CA ILE A 225 13.81 -4.00 -10.37
C ILE A 225 15.00 -3.49 -11.23
N LYS A 226 15.31 -2.18 -11.13
CA LYS A 226 16.38 -1.51 -11.91
C LYS A 226 16.21 -1.64 -13.44
N GLY A 227 14.97 -1.71 -13.92
CA GLY A 227 14.62 -1.82 -15.34
C GLY A 227 14.73 -3.24 -15.91
N ARG A 228 15.06 -4.24 -15.08
CA ARG A 228 15.08 -5.64 -15.51
C ARG A 228 13.67 -6.14 -15.86
N PRO A 229 13.52 -7.17 -16.73
CA PRO A 229 12.21 -7.68 -17.10
C PRO A 229 11.47 -8.28 -15.90
N TYR A 230 10.32 -7.71 -15.56
CA TYR A 230 9.47 -8.11 -14.44
C TYR A 230 8.36 -9.05 -14.91
N PRO A 231 8.09 -10.16 -14.20
CA PRO A 231 7.01 -11.11 -14.51
C PRO A 231 5.63 -10.48 -14.53
N LEU A 232 4.91 -10.69 -15.63
CA LEU A 232 3.51 -10.28 -15.75
C LEU A 232 2.62 -11.45 -15.36
N LEU A 233 1.90 -11.28 -14.26
CA LEU A 233 1.04 -12.31 -13.66
C LEU A 233 -0.38 -11.77 -13.55
N SER A 234 -1.35 -12.66 -13.73
CA SER A 234 -2.74 -12.34 -13.46
C SER A 234 -3.47 -13.49 -12.80
N ILE A 235 -4.56 -13.17 -12.13
CA ILE A 235 -5.61 -14.12 -11.79
C ILE A 235 -6.68 -14.05 -12.89
N GLU A 236 -7.11 -15.21 -13.37
CA GLU A 236 -8.23 -15.29 -14.31
C GLU A 236 -9.52 -14.93 -13.58
N ALA A 237 -10.07 -13.76 -13.89
CA ALA A 237 -11.37 -13.37 -13.39
C ALA A 237 -12.42 -14.00 -14.31
N ASP A 238 -12.99 -15.14 -13.91
CA ASP A 238 -13.98 -15.85 -14.72
C ASP A 238 -15.33 -15.10 -14.73
N ARG A 239 -15.41 -14.09 -15.58
CA ARG A 239 -16.55 -13.16 -15.69
C ARG A 239 -17.50 -13.46 -16.84
N ASN A 240 -17.14 -14.43 -17.69
CA ASN A 240 -17.89 -14.68 -18.92
C ASN A 240 -18.31 -16.15 -18.99
N SER A 241 -19.63 -16.39 -18.89
CA SER A 241 -20.23 -17.74 -18.90
C SER A 241 -19.97 -18.51 -20.18
N SER A 242 -19.66 -17.81 -21.29
CA SER A 242 -19.24 -18.40 -22.56
C SER A 242 -18.14 -17.55 -23.21
N PRO A 243 -16.87 -17.72 -22.83
CA PRO A 243 -15.79 -17.10 -23.57
C PRO A 243 -15.80 -17.68 -24.97
N GLY A 244 -15.78 -16.84 -26.01
CA GLY A 244 -15.70 -17.31 -27.40
C GLY A 244 -14.59 -18.35 -27.58
N GLU A 245 -14.75 -19.29 -28.51
CA GLU A 245 -13.91 -20.50 -28.61
C GLU A 245 -12.40 -20.19 -28.62
N VAL A 246 -11.98 -19.15 -29.35
CA VAL A 246 -10.58 -18.71 -29.40
C VAL A 246 -10.08 -18.30 -28.02
N ARG A 247 -10.86 -17.50 -27.28
CA ARG A 247 -10.48 -17.01 -25.94
C ARG A 247 -10.41 -18.15 -24.92
N SER A 248 -11.35 -19.09 -24.99
CA SER A 248 -11.31 -20.29 -24.16
C SER A 248 -10.02 -21.09 -24.39
N ARG A 249 -9.56 -21.19 -25.64
CA ARG A 249 -8.30 -21.84 -25.99
C ARG A 249 -7.07 -21.03 -25.54
N GLU A 250 -7.08 -19.70 -25.68
CA GLU A 250 -6.00 -18.83 -25.21
C GLU A 250 -5.77 -18.92 -23.70
N ARG A 251 -6.86 -19.08 -22.91
CA ARG A 251 -6.75 -19.30 -21.46
C ARG A 251 -6.01 -20.59 -21.14
N LEU A 252 -6.33 -21.68 -21.85
CA LEU A 252 -5.65 -22.97 -21.67
C LEU A 252 -4.15 -22.89 -21.97
N LEU A 253 -3.71 -22.01 -22.88
CA LEU A 253 -2.30 -21.84 -23.21
C LEU A 253 -1.50 -21.08 -22.14
N ASN A 254 -2.13 -20.11 -21.47
CA ASN A 254 -1.46 -19.22 -20.52
C ASN A 254 -1.67 -19.62 -19.06
N ARG A 255 -2.52 -20.62 -18.81
CA ARG A 255 -2.78 -21.16 -17.47
C ARG A 255 -1.49 -21.72 -16.88
N ALA A 256 -1.19 -21.28 -15.67
CA ALA A 256 -0.04 -21.74 -14.93
C ALA A 256 -0.49 -22.44 -13.65
N ASP A 257 -0.04 -23.68 -13.45
CA ASP A 257 -0.30 -24.42 -12.23
C ASP A 257 0.40 -23.73 -11.05
N SER A 258 -0.24 -23.78 -9.88
CA SER A 258 0.21 -23.00 -8.73
C SER A 258 1.58 -23.40 -8.19
N LEU A 259 1.96 -24.68 -8.27
CA LEU A 259 3.25 -25.15 -7.80
C LEU A 259 4.41 -24.67 -8.73
N PRO A 260 4.36 -24.86 -10.06
CA PRO A 260 5.33 -24.25 -10.97
C PRO A 260 5.41 -22.72 -10.85
N VAL A 261 4.28 -22.05 -10.63
CA VAL A 261 4.27 -20.60 -10.37
C VAL A 261 5.03 -20.28 -9.09
N TRP A 262 4.75 -20.98 -7.99
CA TRP A 262 5.45 -20.77 -6.72
C TRP A 262 6.95 -20.98 -6.86
N ASP A 263 7.40 -22.09 -7.46
CA ASP A 263 8.81 -22.41 -7.68
C ASP A 263 9.52 -21.32 -8.51
N PHE A 264 8.88 -20.88 -9.60
CA PHE A 264 9.36 -19.78 -10.42
C PHE A 264 9.48 -18.47 -9.65
N LEU A 265 8.45 -18.10 -8.88
CA LEU A 265 8.44 -16.86 -8.11
C LEU A 265 9.49 -16.88 -7.02
N GLN A 266 9.66 -18.01 -6.34
CA GLN A 266 10.70 -18.19 -5.32
C GLN A 266 12.10 -17.98 -5.93
N ALA A 267 12.38 -18.59 -7.08
CA ALA A 267 13.64 -18.40 -7.79
C ALA A 267 13.84 -16.94 -8.25
N PHE A 268 12.78 -16.32 -8.80
CA PHE A 268 12.84 -14.94 -9.28
C PHE A 268 13.09 -13.93 -8.16
N ILE A 269 12.37 -14.06 -7.05
CA ILE A 269 12.53 -13.22 -5.85
C ILE A 269 13.97 -13.27 -5.35
N ASN A 270 14.55 -14.48 -5.27
CA ASN A 270 15.93 -14.67 -4.82
C ASN A 270 16.96 -14.06 -5.77
N GLN A 271 16.80 -14.27 -7.07
CA GLN A 271 17.70 -13.74 -8.08
C GLN A 271 17.70 -12.20 -8.08
N GLU A 272 16.52 -11.61 -7.97
CA GLU A 272 16.36 -10.16 -8.09
C GLU A 272 16.59 -9.41 -6.78
N GLY A 273 16.73 -10.12 -5.66
CA GLY A 273 16.86 -9.52 -4.33
C GLY A 273 15.59 -8.78 -3.92
N ILE A 274 14.43 -9.30 -4.31
CA ILE A 274 13.13 -8.79 -3.88
C ILE A 274 12.94 -9.24 -2.43
N GLU A 275 12.56 -8.32 -1.55
CA GLU A 275 12.27 -8.66 -0.16
C GLU A 275 11.03 -9.56 -0.09
N ARG A 276 11.14 -10.68 0.62
CA ARG A 276 10.02 -11.60 0.80
C ARG A 276 9.05 -11.02 1.83
N PRO A 277 7.77 -10.83 1.49
CA PRO A 277 6.76 -10.47 2.47
C PRO A 277 6.55 -11.63 3.44
N ILE A 278 6.47 -11.33 4.73
CA ILE A 278 6.23 -12.31 5.79
C ILE A 278 4.79 -12.16 6.27
N LEU A 279 4.02 -13.24 6.18
CA LEU A 279 2.71 -13.35 6.78
C LEU A 279 2.62 -14.67 7.53
N SER A 280 1.86 -14.69 8.62
CA SER A 280 1.59 -15.92 9.34
C SER A 280 0.90 -16.94 8.42
N GLY A 281 1.34 -18.20 8.51
CA GLY A 281 0.85 -19.30 7.68
C GLY A 281 1.68 -19.62 6.44
N VAL A 282 2.74 -18.89 6.10
CA VAL A 282 3.65 -19.24 4.98
C VAL A 282 4.44 -20.52 5.31
N ARG A 283 4.43 -21.51 4.40
CA ARG A 283 5.22 -22.76 4.49
C ARG A 283 6.59 -22.58 3.84
N ASP A 284 7.49 -21.86 4.47
CA ASP A 284 8.91 -21.92 4.10
C ASP A 284 9.74 -22.35 5.34
N PRO A 285 10.33 -23.55 5.35
CA PRO A 285 11.19 -24.01 6.44
C PRO A 285 12.45 -23.14 6.63
N SER A 286 12.81 -22.32 5.62
CA SER A 286 13.90 -21.35 5.69
C SER A 286 13.45 -19.96 6.19
N THR A 287 12.14 -19.71 6.28
CA THR A 287 11.57 -18.61 7.07
C THR A 287 11.32 -19.12 8.49
N THR A 288 12.39 -19.38 9.24
CA THR A 288 12.32 -19.15 10.70
C THR A 288 11.80 -17.74 10.95
N ASP A 289 11.14 -17.46 12.08
CA ASP A 289 10.50 -16.19 12.55
C ASP A 289 11.38 -14.91 12.51
N VAL A 290 12.15 -14.72 11.44
CA VAL A 290 13.16 -13.71 11.23
C VAL A 290 12.51 -12.67 10.34
N LEU A 291 12.23 -11.53 10.94
CA LEU A 291 11.73 -10.35 10.25
C LEU A 291 12.64 -9.97 9.08
N PRO A 292 12.12 -9.31 8.03
CA PRO A 292 12.94 -8.95 6.88
C PRO A 292 14.10 -8.02 7.25
N SER A 293 15.22 -8.14 6.55
CA SER A 293 16.45 -7.40 6.88
C SER A 293 16.23 -5.89 6.87
N LEU A 294 15.44 -5.36 5.93
CA LEU A 294 15.17 -3.92 5.87
C LEU A 294 14.34 -3.45 7.07
N TYR A 295 13.45 -4.29 7.59
CA TYR A 295 12.72 -3.98 8.82
C TYR A 295 13.63 -4.06 10.06
N ILE A 296 14.54 -5.04 10.13
CA ILE A 296 15.52 -5.12 11.23
C ILE A 296 16.43 -3.87 11.23
N GLU A 297 16.89 -3.44 10.06
CA GLU A 297 17.67 -2.21 9.90
C GLU A 297 16.86 -0.97 10.29
N PHE A 298 15.61 -0.87 9.83
CA PHE A 298 14.69 0.19 10.22
C PHE A 298 14.54 0.26 11.74
N ARG A 299 14.27 -0.86 12.41
CA ARG A 299 14.05 -0.89 13.86
C ARG A 299 15.27 -0.40 14.63
N LYS A 300 16.47 -0.84 14.23
CA LYS A 300 17.74 -0.37 14.83
C LYS A 300 17.94 1.13 14.66
N ALA A 301 17.68 1.65 13.46
CA ALA A 301 17.80 3.08 13.17
C ALA A 301 16.76 3.89 13.96
N TRP A 302 15.53 3.36 14.08
CA TRP A 302 14.45 3.99 14.82
C TRP A 302 14.78 4.10 16.31
N GLU A 303 15.23 3.00 16.92
CA GLU A 303 15.62 2.95 18.34
C GLU A 303 16.82 3.87 18.64
N ALA A 304 17.76 4.00 17.70
CA ALA A 304 18.90 4.91 17.84
C ALA A 304 18.45 6.39 17.83
N LEU A 305 17.56 6.74 16.91
CA LEU A 305 17.06 8.12 16.79
C LEU A 305 16.16 8.53 17.97
N VAL A 306 15.37 7.61 18.54
CA VAL A 306 14.61 7.90 19.77
C VAL A 306 15.54 8.21 20.93
N LYS A 307 16.61 7.43 21.13
CA LYS A 307 17.61 7.69 22.17
C LYS A 307 18.31 9.03 21.96
N GLU A 308 18.62 9.38 20.71
CA GLU A 308 19.22 10.67 20.38
C GLU A 308 18.28 11.84 20.70
N ASN A 309 16.99 11.70 20.37
CA ASN A 309 15.98 12.71 20.66
C ASN A 309 15.74 12.87 22.16
N GLU A 310 15.69 11.78 22.93
CA GLU A 310 15.59 11.81 24.40
C GLU A 310 16.79 12.54 25.01
N GLN A 311 18.01 12.21 24.59
CA GLN A 311 19.23 12.89 25.04
C GLN A 311 19.22 14.38 24.70
N ARG A 312 18.72 14.74 23.52
CA ARG A 312 18.61 16.14 23.08
C ARG A 312 17.61 16.92 23.93
N SER A 313 16.42 16.36 24.17
CA SER A 313 15.42 17.00 25.03
C SER A 313 15.91 17.15 26.47
N GLU A 314 16.63 16.16 27.03
CA GLU A 314 17.24 16.27 28.36
C GLU A 314 18.27 17.42 28.42
N LEU A 315 19.10 17.59 27.39
CA LEU A 315 20.07 18.69 27.30
C LEU A 315 19.38 20.05 27.16
N GLU A 316 18.31 20.14 26.35
CA GLU A 316 17.51 21.36 26.18
C GLU A 316 16.82 21.77 27.48
N GLU A 317 16.26 20.81 28.23
CA GLU A 317 15.66 21.07 29.55
C GLU A 317 16.70 21.52 30.57
N GLN A 318 17.89 20.89 30.60
CA GLN A 318 18.99 21.30 31.49
C GLN A 318 19.51 22.70 31.16
N ALA A 319 19.60 23.06 29.87
CA ALA A 319 19.99 24.39 29.43
C ALA A 319 18.95 25.45 29.81
N ALA A 320 17.66 25.15 29.62
CA ALA A 320 16.57 26.06 29.99
C ALA A 320 16.52 26.33 31.51
N VAL A 321 16.80 25.31 32.34
CA VAL A 321 16.88 25.46 33.81
C VAL A 321 18.12 26.28 34.23
N ALA A 322 19.24 26.16 33.50
CA ALA A 322 20.46 26.93 33.79
C ALA A 322 20.34 28.42 33.43
N GLU A 323 19.53 28.79 32.43
CA GLU A 323 19.28 30.19 32.06
C GLU A 323 18.33 30.92 33.04
N ASP A 324 17.37 30.21 33.63
CA ASP A 324 16.42 30.78 34.61
C ASP A 324 17.02 30.87 36.04
N GLY A 325 18.09 30.12 36.30
CA GLY A 325 18.94 30.23 37.48
C GLY A 325 19.92 31.41 37.36
N GLY A 326 19.38 32.64 37.34
CA GLY A 326 20.09 33.88 37.07
C GLY A 326 21.57 33.90 37.46
N VAL A 327 22.43 34.05 36.45
CA VAL A 327 23.84 34.38 36.66
C VAL A 327 23.88 35.76 37.31
N VAL A 328 24.07 35.81 38.63
CA VAL A 328 24.52 37.01 39.32
C VAL A 328 25.95 37.24 38.86
N VAL A 329 26.10 37.99 37.75
CA VAL A 329 27.39 38.50 37.33
C VAL A 329 27.81 39.46 38.43
N ASP A 330 28.79 39.04 39.22
CA ASP A 330 29.42 39.86 40.25
C ASP A 330 29.88 41.19 39.61
N PRO A 331 29.41 42.36 40.10
CA PRO A 331 29.77 43.67 39.54
C PRO A 331 31.28 43.90 39.44
N ASP A 332 32.08 43.23 40.27
CA ASP A 332 33.54 43.32 40.25
C ASP A 332 34.14 42.59 39.03
N SER A 333 33.47 41.56 38.51
CA SER A 333 33.88 40.84 37.30
C SER A 333 33.68 41.68 36.03
N LEU A 334 32.63 42.52 35.99
CA LEU A 334 32.37 43.45 34.89
C LEU A 334 33.40 44.58 34.83
N LYS A 335 33.79 45.12 35.99
CA LYS A 335 34.87 46.12 36.08
C LYS A 335 36.22 45.58 35.62
N ALA A 336 36.56 44.35 36.00
CA ALA A 336 37.82 43.72 35.58
C ALA A 336 37.89 43.52 34.05
N ILE A 337 36.76 43.23 33.41
CA ILE A 337 36.68 43.08 31.94
C ILE A 337 36.77 44.46 31.24
N GLU A 338 36.13 45.50 31.76
CA GLU A 338 36.24 46.87 31.22
C GLU A 338 37.66 47.43 31.37
N GLU A 339 38.33 47.20 32.51
CA GLU A 339 39.71 47.63 32.72
C GLU A 339 40.68 46.90 31.78
N ALA A 340 40.50 45.59 31.58
CA ALA A 340 41.29 44.81 30.64
C ALA A 340 41.09 45.26 29.17
N PHE A 341 39.86 45.60 28.80
CA PHE A 341 39.53 46.09 27.46
C PHE A 341 40.14 47.46 27.18
N ASN A 342 40.07 48.39 28.15
CA ASN A 342 40.66 49.73 28.01
C ASN A 342 42.21 49.70 27.97
N LEU A 343 42.84 48.78 28.69
CA LEU A 343 44.29 48.52 28.60
C LEU A 343 44.71 47.92 27.25
N MET A 344 43.82 47.18 26.59
CA MET A 344 44.08 46.61 25.28
C MET A 344 43.94 47.67 24.17
N VAL A 345 42.92 48.53 24.25
CA VAL A 345 42.67 49.61 23.27
C VAL A 345 43.76 50.68 23.32
N SER A 346 44.21 51.08 24.51
CA SER A 346 45.31 52.05 24.69
C SER A 346 46.67 51.57 24.19
N ARG A 347 46.88 50.26 24.02
CA ARG A 347 48.09 49.69 23.40
C ARG A 347 48.07 49.71 21.87
N VAL A 348 46.88 49.81 21.26
CA VAL A 348 46.73 49.80 19.79
C VAL A 348 46.83 51.22 19.19
N GLU A 349 46.59 52.26 19.99
CA GLU A 349 46.64 53.66 19.53
C GLU A 349 47.99 54.37 19.78
N GLY A 350 49.01 53.63 20.25
CA GLY A 350 50.34 54.16 20.62
C GLY A 350 51.52 53.69 19.76
N GLU A 351 51.29 52.90 18.71
CA GLU A 351 52.25 52.58 17.64
C GLU A 351 51.82 53.24 16.33
#